data_AF-A0AAW5TEG8-F1
#
_entry.id   AF-A0AAW5TEG8-F1
#
_cell.length_a   1.000
_cell.length_b   1.000
_cell.length_c   1.000
_cell.angle_alpha   90.00
_cell.angle_beta   90.00
_cell.angle_gamma   90.00
#
_symmetry.space_group_name_H-M   'P 1'
#
loop_
_entity.id
_entity.type
_entity.pdbx_description
1 polymer ?
#
loop_
_entity_poly.entity_id
_entity_poly.type
_entity_poly.pdbx_seq_one_letter_code
_entity_poly.pdbx_strand_id
1 'polypeptide(L)'
;GKLCYISDDNLIWDFNNPSGLLKDCCEKVKELLDSWDTPKMTEELRKEFLSYWYISCLKSKTKYIDIRSYLSRVSTFEKHELVLSNQKFHLFNYGSQLKGSVAPHSKKSRDVYILPLKDSNSVIPPNPLNELTEATFKKMITGNLSSGVRRRFQKWCKTKRKSFTLILSLPISDNDYILFGASFEFSTSKFPFKFDNKVQQKNKNRKNIDSKAKKSKGGSCKITPVYITRFDKEYR
;
A
#
# COMPACT_ATOMS: atom_id res chain seq x y z
N GLY A 1 -2.93 -17.94 -19.84
CA GLY A 1 -2.08 -16.89 -19.25
C GLY A 1 -0.93 -16.62 -20.19
N LYS A 2 -0.67 -15.35 -20.54
CA LYS A 2 0.48 -14.96 -21.40
C LYS A 2 1.02 -13.55 -21.12
N LEU A 3 0.68 -12.95 -19.98
CA LEU A 3 1.35 -11.78 -19.43
C LEU A 3 1.19 -11.83 -17.91
N CYS A 4 2.26 -12.24 -17.24
CA CYS A 4 2.44 -12.05 -15.81
C CYS A 4 3.69 -11.20 -15.66
N TYR A 5 3.53 -9.97 -15.21
CA TYR A 5 4.64 -9.20 -14.67
C TYR A 5 5.02 -9.82 -13.32
N ILE A 6 6.11 -10.58 -13.31
CA ILE A 6 6.79 -10.96 -12.08
C ILE A 6 8.22 -10.43 -12.20
N SER A 7 8.67 -9.80 -11.12
CA SER A 7 9.99 -9.22 -10.93
C SER A 7 11.08 -10.19 -11.40
N ASP A 8 11.90 -9.68 -12.32
CA ASP A 8 13.19 -10.19 -12.78
C ASP A 8 13.21 -11.65 -13.30
N ASP A 9 13.37 -11.77 -14.63
CA ASP A 9 13.92 -12.94 -15.35
C ASP A 9 13.06 -14.10 -15.88
N ASN A 10 11.77 -13.97 -16.21
CA ASN A 10 11.15 -14.91 -17.19
C ASN A 10 9.93 -14.33 -17.92
N LEU A 11 10.19 -13.62 -19.02
CA LEU A 11 9.16 -13.28 -20.00
C LEU A 11 9.09 -14.42 -21.03
N ILE A 12 8.08 -15.30 -20.90
CA ILE A 12 7.84 -16.36 -21.90
C ILE A 12 7.15 -15.73 -23.11
N TRP A 13 7.96 -15.30 -24.09
CA TRP A 13 7.47 -14.85 -25.39
C TRP A 13 7.33 -16.05 -26.32
N ASP A 14 6.17 -16.18 -26.95
CA ASP A 14 6.02 -17.05 -28.11
C ASP A 14 6.63 -16.36 -29.33
N PHE A 15 7.94 -16.49 -29.49
CA PHE A 15 8.70 -15.90 -30.61
C PHE A 15 8.26 -16.46 -31.98
N ASN A 16 7.58 -17.60 -32.00
CA ASN A 16 7.11 -18.23 -33.23
C ASN A 16 5.76 -17.65 -33.70
N ASN A 17 5.04 -16.90 -32.86
CA ASN A 17 3.80 -16.23 -33.22
C ASN A 17 3.63 -14.86 -32.52
N PRO A 18 4.51 -13.88 -32.83
CA PRO A 18 4.46 -12.55 -32.21
C PRO A 18 3.17 -11.79 -32.58
N SER A 19 2.68 -11.96 -33.82
CA SER A 19 1.45 -11.32 -34.29
C SER A 19 0.21 -11.84 -33.58
N GLY A 20 0.13 -13.15 -33.33
CA GLY A 20 -0.94 -13.75 -32.54
C GLY A 20 -0.92 -13.28 -31.09
N LEU A 21 0.27 -13.21 -30.48
CA LEU A 21 0.41 -12.69 -29.12
C LEU A 21 -0.04 -11.23 -29.01
N LEU A 22 0.31 -10.37 -29.98
CA LEU A 22 -0.17 -9.00 -30.03
C LEU A 22 -1.70 -8.93 -30.19
N LYS A 23 -2.26 -9.76 -31.08
CA LYS A 23 -3.71 -9.83 -31.29
C LYS A 23 -4.44 -10.24 -30.00
N ASP A 24 -3.98 -11.29 -29.34
CA ASP A 24 -4.54 -11.76 -28.06
C ASP A 24 -4.47 -10.66 -26.99
N CYS A 25 -3.36 -9.91 -26.93
CA CYS A 25 -3.23 -8.77 -26.03
C CYS A 25 -4.28 -7.69 -26.34
N CYS A 26 -4.43 -7.32 -27.61
CA CYS A 26 -5.42 -6.32 -28.06
C CYS A 26 -6.86 -6.77 -27.77
N GLU A 27 -7.19 -8.04 -28.00
CA GLU A 27 -8.51 -8.60 -27.69
C GLU A 27 -8.77 -8.60 -26.19
N LYS A 28 -7.80 -9.00 -25.36
CA LYS A 28 -7.92 -8.92 -23.90
C LYS A 28 -8.14 -7.48 -23.43
N VAL A 29 -7.41 -6.52 -23.98
CA VAL A 29 -7.58 -5.09 -23.65
C VAL A 29 -8.98 -4.62 -24.05
N LYS A 30 -9.45 -4.98 -25.24
CA LYS A 30 -10.80 -4.64 -25.71
C LYS A 30 -11.87 -5.21 -24.77
N GLU A 31 -11.81 -6.49 -24.43
CA GLU A 31 -12.73 -7.11 -23.48
C GLU A 31 -12.73 -6.40 -22.12
N LEU A 32 -11.56 -5.98 -21.64
CA LEU A 32 -11.45 -5.28 -20.37
C LEU A 32 -12.07 -3.88 -20.42
N LEU A 33 -11.83 -3.13 -21.50
CA LEU A 33 -12.44 -1.83 -21.70
C LEU A 33 -13.97 -1.92 -21.83
N ASP A 34 -14.46 -2.93 -22.56
CA ASP A 34 -15.89 -3.19 -22.71
C ASP A 34 -16.56 -3.61 -21.38
N SER A 35 -15.77 -4.12 -20.43
CA SER A 35 -16.22 -4.59 -19.11
C SER A 35 -15.76 -3.68 -17.95
N TRP A 36 -15.54 -2.39 -18.22
CA TRP A 36 -14.97 -1.44 -17.27
C TRP A 36 -15.65 -1.41 -15.89
N ASP A 37 -16.98 -1.46 -15.85
CA ASP A 37 -17.76 -1.41 -14.61
C ASP A 37 -18.03 -2.80 -13.98
N THR A 38 -17.28 -3.83 -14.38
CA THR A 38 -17.48 -5.20 -13.89
C THR A 38 -16.50 -5.59 -12.77
N PRO A 39 -16.85 -6.60 -11.95
CA PRO A 39 -15.91 -7.20 -11.00
C PRO A 39 -14.61 -7.71 -11.65
N LYS A 40 -14.66 -8.14 -12.93
CA LYS A 40 -13.49 -8.63 -13.69
C LYS A 40 -12.42 -7.54 -13.83
N MET A 41 -12.81 -6.30 -14.13
CA MET A 41 -11.88 -5.16 -14.17
C MET A 41 -11.25 -4.88 -12.80
N THR A 42 -12.04 -4.94 -11.73
CA THR A 42 -11.52 -4.75 -10.36
C THR A 42 -10.46 -5.81 -10.01
N GLU A 43 -10.66 -7.05 -10.44
CA GLU A 43 -9.69 -8.14 -10.23
C GLU A 43 -8.39 -7.91 -11.01
N GLU A 44 -8.46 -7.51 -12.28
CA GLU A 44 -7.27 -7.22 -13.08
C GLU A 44 -6.48 -6.01 -12.53
N LEU A 45 -7.17 -4.94 -12.11
CA LEU A 45 -6.53 -3.80 -11.44
C LEU A 45 -5.81 -4.20 -10.15
N ARG A 46 -6.34 -5.22 -9.44
CA ARG A 46 -5.69 -5.77 -8.25
C ARG A 46 -4.47 -6.60 -8.61
N LYS A 47 -4.52 -7.43 -9.65
CA LYS A 47 -3.35 -8.20 -10.14
C LYS A 47 -2.20 -7.27 -10.53
N GLU A 48 -2.51 -6.15 -11.16
CA GLU A 48 -1.54 -5.14 -11.59
C GLU A 48 -1.25 -4.04 -10.56
N PHE A 49 -1.67 -4.22 -9.30
CA PHE A 49 -1.63 -3.15 -8.30
C PHE A 49 -0.22 -2.56 -8.13
N LEU A 50 0.83 -3.39 -8.08
CA LEU A 50 2.21 -2.92 -7.93
C LEU A 50 2.65 -2.05 -9.11
N SER A 51 2.29 -2.44 -10.33
CA SER A 51 2.57 -1.69 -11.56
C SER A 51 1.95 -0.28 -11.48
N TYR A 52 0.67 -0.18 -11.10
CA TYR A 52 0.01 1.11 -10.91
C TYR A 52 0.57 1.93 -9.73
N TRP A 53 0.94 1.25 -8.65
CA TRP A 53 1.56 1.89 -7.50
C TRP A 53 2.92 2.50 -7.85
N TYR A 54 3.74 1.80 -8.65
CA TYR A 54 5.00 2.32 -9.15
C TYR A 54 4.81 3.58 -9.99
N ILE A 55 3.82 3.60 -10.89
CA ILE A 55 3.49 4.81 -11.68
C ILE A 55 3.08 5.96 -10.73
N SER A 56 2.31 5.68 -9.68
CA SER A 56 1.95 6.68 -8.66
C SER A 56 3.18 7.21 -7.91
N CYS A 57 4.17 6.36 -7.67
CA CYS A 57 5.45 6.76 -7.07
C CYS A 57 6.27 7.67 -8.01
N LEU A 58 6.33 7.34 -9.30
CA LEU A 58 7.05 8.13 -10.31
C LEU A 58 6.41 9.51 -10.55
N LYS A 59 5.08 9.58 -10.54
CA LYS A 59 4.32 10.83 -10.75
C LYS A 59 4.21 11.70 -9.49
N SER A 60 4.66 11.21 -8.34
CA SER A 60 4.63 11.98 -7.09
C SER A 60 5.55 13.20 -7.16
N LYS A 61 5.07 14.32 -6.61
CA LYS A 61 5.86 15.56 -6.46
C LYS A 61 7.11 15.37 -5.59
N THR A 62 7.10 14.39 -4.70
CA THR A 62 8.24 14.03 -3.87
C THR A 62 8.88 12.75 -4.37
N LYS A 63 10.22 12.70 -4.39
CA LYS A 63 10.97 11.48 -4.69
C LYS A 63 10.53 10.37 -3.73
N TYR A 64 10.05 9.27 -4.30
CA TYR A 64 9.60 8.12 -3.53
C TYR A 64 10.77 7.45 -2.78
N ILE A 65 10.44 6.70 -1.74
CA ILE A 65 11.40 5.89 -0.97
C ILE A 65 11.34 4.47 -1.51
N ASP A 66 12.47 3.97 -1.99
CA ASP A 66 12.61 2.56 -2.40
C ASP A 66 13.10 1.72 -1.21
N ILE A 67 12.42 0.59 -0.94
CA ILE A 67 12.71 -0.30 0.19
C ILE A 67 12.79 -1.75 -0.31
N ARG A 68 13.86 -2.44 0.11
CA ARG A 68 13.98 -3.89 -0.01
C ARG A 68 13.43 -4.58 1.23
N SER A 69 12.35 -5.33 1.09
CA SER A 69 11.69 -6.00 2.20
C SER A 69 12.07 -7.48 2.28
N TYR A 70 12.55 -7.88 3.46
CA TYR A 70 12.82 -9.28 3.82
C TYR A 70 11.81 -9.77 4.87
N LEU A 71 10.64 -9.12 4.91
CA LEU A 71 9.56 -9.47 5.83
C LEU A 71 8.82 -10.70 5.32
N SER A 72 8.63 -11.67 6.22
CA SER A 72 7.57 -12.66 6.09
C SER A 72 6.18 -12.00 6.18
N ARG A 73 5.15 -12.66 5.64
CA ARG A 73 3.75 -12.19 5.75
C ARG A 73 3.40 -11.89 7.21
N VAL A 74 2.86 -10.69 7.45
CA VAL A 74 2.50 -10.21 8.78
C VAL A 74 0.98 -10.30 8.95
N SER A 75 0.51 -10.82 10.09
CA SER A 75 -0.91 -10.96 10.41
C SER A 75 -1.41 -9.94 11.45
N THR A 76 -0.48 -9.25 12.13
CA THR A 76 -0.75 -8.26 13.17
C THR A 76 -0.25 -6.87 12.79
N PHE A 77 -0.89 -5.82 13.32
CA PHE A 77 -0.35 -4.47 13.20
C PHE A 77 0.81 -4.29 14.18
N GLU A 78 2.03 -4.12 13.64
CA GLU A 78 3.25 -4.05 14.43
C GLU A 78 4.34 -3.16 13.82
N LYS A 79 5.35 -2.87 14.64
CA LYS A 79 6.50 -2.04 14.26
C LYS A 79 7.61 -2.95 13.75
N HIS A 80 8.23 -2.55 12.64
CA HIS A 80 9.35 -3.28 12.03
C HIS A 80 10.62 -2.43 11.98
N GLU A 81 11.74 -3.09 11.71
CA GLU A 81 13.04 -2.45 11.67
C GLU A 81 13.39 -2.05 10.24
N LEU A 82 13.44 -0.74 10.00
CA LEU A 82 13.99 -0.17 8.78
C LEU A 82 15.40 0.31 9.02
N VAL A 83 16.33 -0.19 8.22
CA VAL A 83 17.74 0.15 8.30
C VAL A 83 18.25 0.69 6.98
N LEU A 84 19.25 1.56 7.04
CA LEU A 84 19.97 2.09 5.90
C LEU A 84 21.35 1.41 5.85
N SER A 85 21.65 0.74 4.73
CA SER A 85 22.97 0.19 4.42
C SER A 85 23.28 0.43 2.96
N ASN A 86 24.51 0.84 2.64
CA ASN A 86 24.95 1.10 1.26
C ASN A 86 23.97 1.97 0.45
N GLN A 87 23.46 3.04 1.08
CA GLN A 87 22.46 3.97 0.50
C GLN A 87 21.11 3.35 0.12
N LYS A 88 20.84 2.10 0.54
CA LYS A 88 19.59 1.38 0.30
C LYS A 88 18.85 1.14 1.61
N PHE A 89 17.52 1.22 1.56
CA PHE A 89 16.68 0.90 2.70
C PHE A 89 16.33 -0.59 2.70
N HIS A 90 16.50 -1.23 3.86
CA HIS A 90 16.19 -2.63 4.08
C HIS A 90 15.20 -2.76 5.24
N LEU A 91 14.14 -3.52 5.04
CA LEU A 91 13.06 -3.72 6.01
C LEU A 91 13.08 -5.15 6.52
N PHE A 92 13.16 -5.30 7.85
CA PHE A 92 13.29 -6.59 8.53
C PHE A 92 12.27 -6.74 9.67
N ASN A 93 11.97 -8.00 10.00
CA ASN A 93 11.32 -8.35 11.26
C ASN A 93 12.25 -7.94 12.41
N TYR A 94 11.66 -7.49 13.52
CA TYR A 94 12.44 -7.09 14.69
C TYR A 94 13.26 -8.28 15.21
N GLY A 95 14.57 -8.11 15.37
CA GLY A 95 15.46 -9.19 15.81
C GLY A 95 15.79 -10.24 14.74
N SER A 96 15.48 -9.99 13.46
CA SER A 96 15.83 -10.91 12.37
C SER A 96 17.34 -11.12 12.26
N GLN A 97 17.76 -12.38 12.25
CA GLN A 97 19.17 -12.76 12.05
C GLN A 97 19.68 -12.36 10.65
N LEU A 98 18.80 -12.30 9.65
CA LEU A 98 19.13 -11.86 8.27
C LEU A 98 19.67 -10.44 8.21
N LYS A 99 19.37 -9.59 9.20
CA LYS A 99 19.88 -8.22 9.24
C LYS A 99 21.42 -8.18 9.21
N GLY A 100 22.07 -9.09 9.93
CA GLY A 100 23.53 -9.13 10.04
C GLY A 100 24.22 -9.51 8.72
N SER A 101 23.61 -10.41 7.96
CA SER A 101 24.15 -10.87 6.67
C SER A 101 23.80 -9.93 5.51
N VAL A 102 22.55 -9.46 5.44
CA VAL A 102 22.05 -8.65 4.31
C VAL A 102 22.45 -7.19 4.41
N ALA A 103 22.49 -6.64 5.63
CA ALA A 103 22.75 -5.22 5.87
C ALA A 103 23.75 -5.05 7.03
N PRO A 104 25.00 -5.54 6.87
CA PRO A 104 26.05 -5.36 7.87
C PRO A 104 26.29 -3.87 8.10
N HIS A 105 26.64 -3.49 9.33
CA HIS A 105 26.88 -2.10 9.76
C HIS A 105 25.73 -1.11 9.49
N SER A 106 24.51 -1.62 9.33
CA SER A 106 23.35 -0.80 9.02
C SER A 106 22.96 0.13 10.15
N LYS A 107 22.51 1.33 9.79
CA LYS A 107 22.01 2.33 10.74
C LYS A 107 20.49 2.27 10.81
N LYS A 108 19.93 2.31 12.01
CA LYS A 108 18.49 2.43 12.19
C LYS A 108 17.99 3.72 11.53
N SER A 109 16.92 3.62 10.75
CA SER A 109 16.39 4.76 9.99
C SER A 109 15.18 5.39 10.68
N ARG A 110 13.98 4.87 10.43
CA ARG A 110 12.70 5.47 10.82
C ARG A 110 11.76 4.42 11.38
N ASP A 111 10.76 4.90 12.11
CA ASP A 111 9.65 4.07 12.57
C ASP A 111 8.78 3.63 11.38
N VAL A 112 8.78 2.32 11.11
CA VAL A 112 7.93 1.68 10.10
C VAL A 112 6.91 0.79 10.78
N TYR A 113 5.65 0.92 10.37
CA TYR A 113 4.56 0.09 10.83
C TYR A 113 3.94 -0.64 9.65
N ILE A 114 3.75 -1.95 9.79
CA ILE A 114 3.04 -2.77 8.80
C ILE A 114 1.59 -2.92 9.27
N LEU A 115 0.65 -2.59 8.39
CA LEU A 115 -0.78 -2.71 8.60
C LEU A 115 -1.36 -3.75 7.65
N PRO A 116 -1.57 -4.99 8.12
CA PRO A 116 -2.17 -6.03 7.28
C PRO A 116 -3.65 -5.75 7.01
N LEU A 117 -4.02 -5.86 5.75
CA LEU A 117 -5.41 -5.83 5.30
C LEU A 117 -6.00 -7.24 5.33
N LYS A 118 -7.32 -7.34 5.51
CA LYS A 118 -8.03 -8.63 5.50
C LYS A 118 -8.06 -9.22 4.08
N ASP A 119 -8.16 -10.53 3.95
CA ASP A 119 -8.16 -11.19 2.64
C ASP A 119 -9.36 -10.74 1.78
N SER A 120 -10.54 -10.62 2.39
CA SER A 120 -11.75 -10.07 1.77
C SER A 120 -11.74 -8.53 1.68
N ASN A 121 -10.77 -7.95 0.99
CA ASN A 121 -10.65 -6.49 0.84
C ASN A 121 -11.05 -6.01 -0.58
N SER A 122 -11.49 -4.76 -0.67
CA SER A 122 -11.87 -4.11 -1.93
C SER A 122 -10.87 -3.03 -2.37
N VAL A 123 -9.61 -3.15 -1.93
CA VAL A 123 -8.58 -2.14 -2.20
C VAL A 123 -8.13 -2.24 -3.66
N ILE A 124 -8.14 -1.11 -4.35
CA ILE A 124 -7.65 -0.94 -5.72
C ILE A 124 -6.55 0.12 -5.72
N PRO A 125 -5.63 0.12 -6.69
CA PRO A 125 -4.59 1.14 -6.74
C PRO A 125 -5.23 2.53 -6.88
N PRO A 126 -4.64 3.57 -6.27
CA PRO A 126 -5.13 4.92 -6.49
C PRO A 126 -4.85 5.34 -7.94
N ASN A 127 -5.65 6.28 -8.45
CA ASN A 127 -5.37 6.87 -9.75
C ASN A 127 -4.00 7.60 -9.69
N PRO A 128 -3.00 7.22 -10.52
CA PRO A 128 -1.67 7.84 -10.51
C PRO A 128 -1.64 9.33 -10.87
N LEU A 129 -2.73 9.86 -11.44
CA LEU A 129 -2.87 11.29 -11.74
C LEU A 129 -3.29 12.10 -10.50
N ASN A 130 -3.82 11.45 -9.47
CA ASN A 130 -4.26 12.11 -8.25
C ASN A 130 -3.12 12.17 -7.23
N GLU A 131 -2.99 13.30 -6.54
CA GLU A 131 -2.04 13.44 -5.44
C GLU A 131 -2.40 12.49 -4.28
N LEU A 132 -1.38 11.85 -3.71
CA LEU A 132 -1.55 11.00 -2.54
C LEU A 132 -1.83 11.87 -1.31
N THR A 133 -2.99 11.67 -0.70
CA THR A 133 -3.42 12.41 0.49
C THR A 133 -3.68 11.45 1.65
N GLU A 134 -3.78 11.97 2.87
CA GLU A 134 -4.27 11.18 4.01
C GLU A 134 -5.62 10.52 3.74
N ALA A 135 -6.50 11.18 2.97
CA ALA A 135 -7.81 10.65 2.61
C ALA A 135 -7.71 9.40 1.73
N THR A 136 -6.73 9.36 0.81
CA THR A 136 -6.43 8.18 -0.01
C THR A 136 -6.15 6.96 0.87
N PHE A 137 -5.24 7.10 1.84
CA PHE A 137 -4.91 6.03 2.77
C PHE A 137 -6.07 5.68 3.71
N LYS A 138 -6.83 6.67 4.20
CA LYS A 138 -8.04 6.42 5.00
C LYS A 138 -9.04 5.57 4.24
N LYS A 139 -9.25 5.82 2.94
CA LYS A 139 -10.16 5.04 2.10
C LYS A 139 -9.69 3.58 1.97
N MET A 140 -8.39 3.37 1.76
CA MET A 140 -7.82 2.02 1.66
C MET A 140 -7.93 1.24 2.96
N ILE A 141 -7.79 1.91 4.11
CA ILE A 141 -7.82 1.28 5.43
C ILE A 141 -9.26 1.04 5.93
N THR A 142 -10.17 1.96 5.67
CA THR A 142 -11.54 1.93 6.22
C THR A 142 -12.31 0.74 5.66
N GLY A 143 -12.78 -0.15 6.56
CA GLY A 143 -13.53 -1.35 6.18
C GLY A 143 -12.66 -2.55 5.76
N ASN A 144 -11.35 -2.38 5.59
CA ASN A 144 -10.43 -3.42 5.09
C ASN A 144 -9.52 -4.02 6.18
N LEU A 145 -9.78 -3.74 7.46
CA LEU A 145 -9.05 -4.33 8.59
C LEU A 145 -9.88 -5.42 9.26
N SER A 146 -9.22 -6.49 9.72
CA SER A 146 -9.82 -7.43 10.67
C SER A 146 -10.07 -6.74 12.03
N SER A 147 -10.97 -7.29 12.84
CA SER A 147 -11.35 -6.70 14.14
C SER A 147 -10.14 -6.52 15.08
N GLY A 148 -9.27 -7.53 15.16
CA GLY A 148 -8.06 -7.51 15.98
C GLY A 148 -7.05 -6.45 15.51
N VAL A 149 -6.78 -6.39 14.20
CA VAL A 149 -5.88 -5.40 13.60
C VAL A 149 -6.45 -3.99 13.76
N ARG A 150 -7.75 -3.80 13.51
CA ARG A 150 -8.45 -2.52 13.71
C ARG A 150 -8.30 -2.00 15.13
N ARG A 151 -8.50 -2.85 16.14
CA ARG A 151 -8.35 -2.46 17.56
C ARG A 151 -6.93 -1.95 17.86
N ARG A 152 -5.90 -2.69 17.42
CA ARG A 152 -4.49 -2.30 17.62
C ARG A 152 -4.15 -1.00 16.89
N PHE A 153 -4.56 -0.89 15.64
CA PHE A 153 -4.32 0.29 14.81
C PHE A 153 -5.04 1.53 15.37
N GLN A 154 -6.29 1.40 15.81
CA GLN A 154 -7.02 2.49 16.46
C GLN A 154 -6.36 2.92 17.77
N LYS A 155 -5.87 1.97 18.59
CA LYS A 155 -5.08 2.28 19.79
C LYS A 155 -3.81 3.06 19.41
N TRP A 156 -3.11 2.61 18.38
CA TRP A 156 -1.90 3.29 17.89
C TRP A 156 -2.19 4.70 17.40
N CYS A 157 -3.31 4.95 16.71
CA CYS A 157 -3.72 6.28 16.26
C CYS A 157 -4.01 7.28 17.40
N LYS A 158 -4.18 6.82 18.65
CA LYS A 158 -4.39 7.69 19.83
C LYS A 158 -3.11 8.32 20.39
N THR A 159 -1.96 8.09 19.76
CA THR A 159 -0.68 8.74 20.12
C THR A 159 -0.29 9.74 19.04
N LYS A 160 0.12 10.95 19.45
CA LYS A 160 0.62 11.97 18.51
C LYS A 160 1.99 11.56 17.99
N ARG A 161 2.23 11.76 16.69
CA ARG A 161 3.53 11.48 16.04
C ARG A 161 3.87 12.61 15.09
N LYS A 162 5.15 12.96 15.02
CA LYS A 162 5.68 13.94 14.05
C LYS A 162 5.97 13.30 12.70
N SER A 163 6.45 12.06 12.70
CA SER A 163 6.67 11.28 11.49
C SER A 163 6.50 9.78 11.74
N PHE A 164 6.12 9.06 10.69
CA PHE A 164 6.08 7.60 10.67
C PHE A 164 5.97 7.12 9.22
N THR A 165 6.39 5.89 8.95
CA THR A 165 6.06 5.19 7.71
C THR A 165 4.98 4.16 7.97
N LEU A 166 3.92 4.19 7.17
CA LEU A 166 2.87 3.19 7.21
C LEU A 166 2.90 2.42 5.89
N ILE A 167 3.06 1.11 6.00
CA ILE A 167 3.03 0.17 4.89
C ILE A 167 1.80 -0.71 5.05
N LEU A 168 0.97 -0.77 4.02
CA LEU A 168 -0.17 -1.67 3.92
C LEU A 168 0.31 -3.00 3.35
N SER A 169 -0.04 -4.09 4.02
CA SER A 169 0.14 -5.45 3.49
C SER A 169 -1.17 -5.92 2.90
N LEU A 170 -1.25 -5.96 1.57
CA LEU A 170 -2.45 -6.27 0.80
C LEU A 170 -2.40 -7.71 0.27
N PRO A 171 -3.26 -8.61 0.74
CA PRO A 171 -3.44 -9.92 0.11
C PRO A 171 -4.02 -9.75 -1.30
N ILE A 172 -3.37 -10.37 -2.30
CA ILE A 172 -3.86 -10.44 -3.69
C ILE A 172 -4.43 -11.83 -3.98
N SER A 173 -3.76 -12.87 -3.52
CA SER A 173 -4.15 -14.26 -3.68
C SER A 173 -3.82 -15.03 -2.40
N ASP A 174 -4.27 -16.28 -2.29
CA ASP A 174 -4.20 -17.07 -1.05
C ASP A 174 -2.79 -17.08 -0.42
N ASN A 175 -1.75 -17.07 -1.25
CA ASN A 175 -0.35 -17.11 -0.82
C ASN A 175 0.49 -15.89 -1.24
N ASP A 176 -0.12 -14.86 -1.84
CA ASP A 176 0.64 -13.68 -2.27
C ASP A 176 0.07 -12.36 -1.76
N TYR A 177 0.99 -11.44 -1.48
CA TYR A 177 0.67 -10.13 -0.94
C TYR A 177 1.57 -9.04 -1.51
N ILE A 178 1.06 -7.82 -1.53
CA ILE A 178 1.86 -6.64 -1.85
C ILE A 178 2.13 -5.86 -0.58
N LEU A 179 3.32 -5.28 -0.51
CA LEU A 179 3.63 -4.21 0.43
C LEU A 179 3.67 -2.88 -0.32
N PHE A 180 2.91 -1.90 0.13
CA PHE A 180 2.94 -0.54 -0.43
C PHE A 180 2.57 0.47 0.65
N GLY A 181 2.98 1.74 0.53
CA GLY A 181 2.71 2.68 1.62
C GLY A 181 3.25 4.08 1.42
N ALA A 182 3.30 4.85 2.51
CA ALA A 182 3.93 6.16 2.49
C ALA A 182 4.59 6.50 3.81
N SER A 183 5.61 7.37 3.73
CA SER A 183 6.14 8.12 4.85
C SER A 183 5.32 9.39 5.03
N PHE A 184 4.86 9.62 6.25
CA PHE A 184 4.09 10.79 6.67
C PHE A 184 4.99 11.66 7.55
N GLU A 185 5.12 12.93 7.22
CA GLU A 185 5.87 13.93 7.98
C GLU A 185 4.97 15.15 8.24
N PHE A 186 4.78 15.48 9.52
CA PHE A 186 3.99 16.63 9.96
C PHE A 186 4.91 17.71 10.51
N SER A 187 4.55 18.98 10.29
CA SER A 187 5.25 20.10 10.92
C SER A 187 5.20 20.03 12.46
N THR A 188 4.08 19.57 13.01
CA THR A 188 3.87 19.34 14.44
C THR A 188 3.30 17.96 14.71
N SER A 189 3.56 17.40 15.90
CA SER A 189 3.05 16.08 16.28
C SER A 189 1.52 16.03 16.26
N LYS A 190 0.95 15.13 15.46
CA LYS A 190 -0.50 14.98 15.26
C LYS A 190 -0.95 13.53 15.38
N PHE A 191 -2.25 13.31 15.56
CA PHE A 191 -2.85 11.98 15.50
C PHE A 191 -2.88 11.49 14.04
N PRO A 192 -2.28 10.33 13.71
CA PRO A 192 -2.11 9.85 12.33
C PRO A 192 -3.39 9.78 11.49
N PHE A 193 -4.43 9.13 12.03
CA PHE A 193 -5.70 8.94 11.35
C PHE A 193 -6.83 9.11 12.35
N LYS A 194 -7.67 10.14 12.14
CA LYS A 194 -8.93 10.28 12.86
C LYS A 194 -9.98 9.41 12.18
N PHE A 195 -10.39 8.34 12.85
CA PHE A 195 -11.56 7.56 12.46
C PHE A 195 -12.74 8.04 13.27
N ASP A 196 -13.75 8.60 12.61
CA ASP A 196 -15.02 8.86 13.27
C ASP A 196 -15.67 7.50 13.56
N ASN A 197 -15.73 7.12 14.83
CA ASN A 197 -16.40 5.90 15.28
C ASN A 197 -17.93 5.99 15.19
N LYS A 198 -18.48 6.95 14.43
CA LYS A 198 -19.90 7.00 14.14
C LYS A 198 -20.22 5.90 13.14
N VAL A 199 -20.52 4.72 13.67
CA VAL A 199 -21.40 3.77 12.98
C VAL A 199 -22.61 4.59 12.54
N GLN A 200 -22.79 4.78 11.24
CA GLN A 200 -24.04 5.32 10.72
C GLN A 200 -25.11 4.29 11.05
N GLN A 201 -25.72 4.41 12.23
CA GLN A 201 -27.03 3.84 12.45
C GLN A 201 -27.92 4.48 11.40
N LYS A 202 -28.44 3.66 10.47
CA LYS A 202 -29.52 4.02 9.55
C LYS A 202 -30.77 4.34 10.37
N ASN A 203 -30.79 5.48 11.05
CA ASN A 203 -32.01 6.02 11.62
C ASN A 203 -32.51 7.12 10.69
N LYS A 204 -33.61 6.78 10.01
CA LYS A 204 -34.55 7.70 9.40
C LYS A 204 -34.82 8.83 10.40
N ASN A 205 -34.30 10.03 10.13
CA ASN A 205 -35.00 11.29 10.37
C ASN A 205 -34.17 12.44 9.78
N ARG A 206 -34.64 12.92 8.62
CA ARG A 206 -34.27 14.24 8.08
C ARG A 206 -34.75 15.30 9.07
N LYS A 207 -33.82 15.99 9.74
CA LYS A 207 -34.02 17.40 10.13
C LYS A 207 -32.72 18.17 9.93
N ASN A 208 -32.86 19.26 9.19
CA ASN A 208 -31.85 20.26 8.87
C ASN A 208 -31.04 20.65 10.10
N ILE A 209 -29.71 20.51 9.99
CA ILE A 209 -28.78 21.33 10.76
C ILE A 209 -27.71 21.78 9.77
N ASP A 210 -27.76 23.05 9.42
CA ASP A 210 -26.68 23.78 8.77
C ASP A 210 -25.44 23.73 9.65
N SER A 211 -24.60 22.71 9.45
CA SER A 211 -23.28 22.67 10.06
C SER A 211 -22.31 23.39 9.14
N LYS A 212 -22.08 24.68 9.44
CA LYS A 212 -20.93 25.45 8.93
C LYS A 212 -19.69 24.56 8.96
N ALA A 213 -19.18 24.21 7.78
CA ALA A 213 -17.94 23.46 7.63
C ALA A 213 -16.81 24.26 8.27
N LYS A 214 -16.42 23.90 9.49
CA LYS A 214 -15.14 24.34 10.07
C LYS A 214 -14.06 23.78 9.16
N LYS A 215 -13.57 24.62 8.23
CA LYS A 215 -12.30 24.41 7.52
C LYS A 215 -11.23 24.24 8.60
N SER A 216 -10.93 22.98 8.95
CA SER A 216 -9.76 22.68 9.75
C SER A 216 -8.57 23.13 8.92
N LYS A 217 -7.89 24.21 9.35
CA LYS A 217 -6.60 24.62 8.80
C LYS A 217 -5.64 23.43 8.93
N GLY A 218 -5.55 22.65 7.85
CA GLY A 218 -4.73 21.45 7.79
C GLY A 218 -3.27 21.88 7.75
N GLY A 219 -2.59 21.82 8.90
CA GLY A 219 -1.13 21.99 8.88
C GLY A 219 -0.53 20.95 7.94
N SER A 220 0.38 21.39 7.07
CA SER A 220 0.98 20.62 5.98
C SER A 220 1.50 19.25 6.47
N CYS A 221 0.95 18.18 5.89
CA CYS A 221 1.51 16.84 5.97
C CYS A 221 2.24 16.60 4.66
N LYS A 222 3.55 16.34 4.72
CA LYS A 222 4.31 15.85 3.58
C LYS A 222 4.13 14.33 3.53
N ILE A 223 3.62 13.85 2.40
CA ILE A 223 3.41 12.43 2.13
C ILE A 223 4.38 12.04 1.03
N THR A 224 5.25 11.09 1.34
CA THR A 224 6.22 10.54 0.38
C THR A 224 5.89 9.08 0.13
N PRO A 225 5.55 8.68 -1.10
CA PRO A 225 5.23 7.30 -1.40
C PRO A 225 6.43 6.39 -1.16
N VAL A 226 6.13 5.15 -0.80
CA VAL A 226 7.11 4.10 -0.56
C VAL A 226 6.83 2.98 -1.55
N TYR A 227 7.84 2.68 -2.38
CA TYR A 227 7.86 1.52 -3.25
C TYR A 227 8.65 0.40 -2.56
N ILE A 228 8.16 -0.83 -2.65
CA ILE A 228 8.71 -1.95 -1.88
C ILE A 228 8.90 -3.15 -2.80
N THR A 229 10.16 -3.57 -2.93
CA THR A 229 10.52 -4.83 -3.57
C THR A 229 10.64 -5.91 -2.50
N ARG A 230 9.89 -6.99 -2.66
CA ARG A 230 9.90 -8.13 -1.74
C ARG A 230 11.00 -9.12 -2.13
N PHE A 231 11.80 -9.51 -1.15
CA PHE A 231 12.86 -10.51 -1.29
C PHE A 231 12.54 -11.80 -0.50
N ASP A 232 11.47 -11.84 0.29
CA ASP A 232 11.16 -12.97 1.18
C ASP A 232 10.87 -14.32 0.48
N LYS A 233 10.69 -14.33 -0.84
CA LYS A 233 10.58 -15.55 -1.66
C LYS A 233 11.93 -16.09 -2.14
N GLU A 234 12.97 -15.26 -2.24
CA GLU A 234 14.32 -15.66 -2.70
C GLU A 234 15.18 -16.30 -1.60
N TYR A 235 14.75 -16.17 -0.33
CA TYR A 235 15.48 -16.68 0.85
C TYR A 235 14.69 -17.80 1.58
N ARG A 236 13.71 -18.42 0.92
CA ARG A 236 13.05 -19.66 1.38
C ARG A 236 13.64 -20.84 0.62
#